data_AF-A0A1J3K851-F1
#
_entry.id   AF-A0A1J3K851-F1
#
_cell.length_a   1.000
_cell.length_b   1.000
_cell.length_c   1.000
_cell.angle_alpha   90.00
_cell.angle_beta   90.00
_cell.angle_gamma   90.00
#
_symmetry.space_group_name_H-M   'P 1'
#
loop_
_entity.id
_entity.type
_entity.pdbx_description
1 polymer ?
#
loop_
_entity_poly.entity_id
_entity_poly.type
_entity_poly.pdbx_seq_one_letter_code
_entity_poly.pdbx_strand_id
1 'polypeptide(L)'
;SVQLNSSDQGMTVFAPTDNAFNDLKPGTLNSLTHQQQIQLILYHIIPKYYSLNDLLLASNPVRTQATGQGGGVFGLNFTGQGQINQV
;
A
#
# COMPACT_ATOMS: atom_id res chain seq x y z
N SER A 1 3.67 14.66 -9.15
CA SER A 1 2.21 14.47 -9.11
C SER A 1 1.94 13.07 -9.64
N VAL A 2 1.48 12.12 -8.82
CA VAL A 2 0.99 10.85 -9.36
C VAL A 2 -0.47 11.09 -9.73
N GLN A 3 -0.69 11.40 -11.00
CA GLN A 3 -2.00 11.62 -11.58
C GLN A 3 -2.51 10.26 -12.07
N LEU A 4 -3.77 9.94 -11.79
CA LEU A 4 -4.40 8.64 -12.10
C LEU A 4 -4.53 8.35 -13.61
N ASN A 5 -4.02 9.23 -14.49
CA ASN A 5 -4.14 9.13 -15.94
C ASN A 5 -2.88 8.62 -16.66
N SER A 6 -1.84 8.17 -15.95
CA SER A 6 -0.54 7.83 -16.57
C SER A 6 0.07 6.48 -16.18
N SER A 7 -0.70 5.48 -15.73
CA SER A 7 -0.14 4.16 -15.47
C SER A 7 -0.73 3.10 -16.40
N ASP A 8 -0.03 2.81 -17.50
CA ASP A 8 -0.27 1.63 -18.34
C ASP A 8 -0.06 0.29 -17.58
N GLN A 9 0.26 0.34 -16.28
CA GLN A 9 0.64 -0.78 -15.43
C GLN A 9 -0.40 -1.17 -14.36
N GLY A 10 -1.53 -0.46 -14.28
CA GLY A 10 -2.57 -0.66 -13.26
C GLY A 10 -2.12 -0.33 -11.83
N MET A 11 -2.97 -0.60 -10.84
CA MET A 11 -2.67 -0.40 -9.42
C MET A 11 -3.25 -1.54 -8.58
N THR A 12 -2.63 -1.81 -7.43
CA THR A 12 -3.21 -2.66 -6.39
C THR A 12 -3.55 -1.79 -5.17
N VAL A 13 -4.79 -1.92 -4.70
CA VAL A 13 -5.32 -1.19 -3.54
C VAL A 13 -5.61 -2.18 -2.42
N PHE A 14 -5.05 -1.94 -1.23
CA PHE A 14 -5.30 -2.70 -0.03
C PHE A 14 -6.37 -2.00 0.80
N ALA A 15 -7.64 -2.32 0.54
CA ALA A 15 -8.73 -1.70 1.27
C ALA A 15 -8.78 -2.23 2.73
N PRO A 16 -8.66 -1.35 3.75
CA PRO A 16 -8.88 -1.75 5.13
C PRO A 16 -10.34 -2.21 5.31
N THR A 17 -10.54 -3.22 6.16
CA THR A 17 -11.87 -3.68 6.56
C THR A 17 -12.46 -2.74 7.61
N ASP A 18 -13.78 -2.82 7.84
CA ASP A 18 -14.44 -2.07 8.92
C ASP A 18 -13.80 -2.36 10.29
N ASN A 19 -13.39 -3.60 10.54
CA ASN A 19 -12.70 -3.99 11.77
C ASN A 19 -11.36 -3.28 11.94
N ALA A 20 -10.60 -3.07 10.87
CA ALA A 20 -9.34 -2.33 10.95
C ALA A 20 -9.53 -0.89 11.44
N PHE A 21 -10.69 -0.27 11.18
CA PHE A 21 -11.04 1.04 11.72
C PHE A 21 -11.58 0.96 13.15
N ASN A 22 -12.37 -0.07 13.47
CA ASN A 22 -12.90 -0.29 14.81
C ASN A 22 -11.81 -0.57 15.85
N ASP A 23 -10.70 -1.19 15.43
CA ASP A 23 -9.55 -1.49 16.28
C ASP A 23 -8.67 -0.27 16.58
N LEU A 24 -8.92 0.87 15.93
CA LEU A 24 -8.20 2.12 16.21
C LEU A 24 -8.66 2.71 17.54
N LYS A 25 -7.72 3.36 18.25
CA LYS A 25 -8.08 4.13 19.44
C LYS A 25 -9.09 5.23 19.06
N PRO A 26 -10.12 5.50 19.88
CA PRO A 26 -11.06 6.57 19.63
C PRO A 26 -10.33 7.90 19.37
N GLY A 27 -10.71 8.59 18.30
CA GLY A 27 -10.11 9.88 17.92
C GLY A 27 -8.83 9.79 17.09
N THR A 28 -8.28 8.60 16.81
CA THR A 28 -7.06 8.46 15.98
C THR A 28 -7.21 9.16 14.62
N LEU A 29 -8.26 8.88 13.85
CA LEU A 29 -8.45 9.50 12.53
C LEU A 29 -8.74 11.01 12.61
N ASN A 30 -9.46 11.44 13.66
CA ASN A 30 -9.77 12.86 13.89
C ASN A 30 -8.52 13.68 14.25
N SER A 31 -7.48 13.02 14.79
CA SER A 31 -6.22 13.68 15.12
C SER A 31 -5.32 13.94 13.91
N LEU A 32 -5.64 13.33 12.75
CA LEU A 32 -4.82 13.45 11.54
C LEU A 32 -5.10 14.78 10.81
N THR A 33 -4.03 15.46 10.41
CA THR A 33 -4.14 16.59 9.48
C THR A 33 -4.60 16.11 8.10
N HIS A 34 -5.11 17.02 7.27
CA HIS A 34 -5.54 16.68 5.91
C HIS A 34 -4.40 16.03 5.09
N GLN A 35 -3.17 16.50 5.24
CA GLN A 35 -2.01 15.91 4.58
C GLN A 35 -1.70 14.50 5.07
N GLN A 36 -1.86 14.24 6.37
CA GLN A 36 -1.69 12.90 6.95
C GLN A 36 -2.80 11.94 6.50
N GLN A 37 -4.04 12.43 6.32
CA GLN A 37 -5.12 11.62 5.77
C GLN A 37 -4.84 11.22 4.32
N ILE A 38 -4.36 12.15 3.48
CA ILE A 38 -3.92 11.84 2.12
C ILE A 38 -2.80 10.79 2.15
N GLN A 39 -1.78 11.00 2.98
CA GLN A 39 -0.66 10.09 3.10
C GLN A 39 -1.09 8.69 3.55
N LEU A 40 -2.05 8.61 4.48
CA LEU A 40 -2.65 7.35 4.94
C LEU A 40 -3.33 6.62 3.78
N ILE A 41 -4.13 7.32 2.96
CA ILE A 41 -4.78 6.70 1.80
C ILE A 41 -3.74 6.23 0.78
N LEU A 42 -2.72 7.05 0.50
CA LEU A 42 -1.64 6.70 -0.43
C LEU A 42 -0.79 5.53 0.05
N TYR A 43 -0.71 5.28 1.36
CA TYR A 43 -0.03 4.12 1.94
C TYR A 43 -0.73 2.79 1.57
N HIS A 44 -2.02 2.81 1.29
CA HIS A 44 -2.80 1.63 0.91
C HIS A 44 -2.74 1.30 -0.59
N ILE A 45 -1.94 2.04 -1.37
CA ILE A 45 -1.89 1.92 -2.84
C ILE A 45 -0.45 1.65 -3.27
N ILE A 46 -0.24 0.64 -4.12
CA ILE A 46 1.03 0.44 -4.83
C ILE A 46 0.88 0.81 -6.31
N PRO A 47 1.85 1.53 -6.93
CA PRO A 47 1.76 2.07 -8.31
C PRO A 47 1.75 1.06 -9.47
N LYS A 48 1.43 -0.20 -9.21
CA LYS A 48 1.49 -1.28 -10.19
C LYS A 48 0.48 -2.35 -9.78
N TYR A 49 -0.14 -2.99 -10.75
CA TYR A 49 -0.92 -4.19 -10.50
C TYR A 49 0.01 -5.37 -10.15
N TYR A 50 -0.27 -6.02 -9.03
CA TYR A 50 0.34 -7.28 -8.64
C TYR A 50 -0.74 -8.34 -8.43
N SER A 51 -0.56 -9.51 -9.04
CA SER A 51 -1.26 -10.72 -8.58
C SER A 51 -0.70 -11.18 -7.23
N LEU A 52 -1.38 -12.11 -6.56
CA LEU A 52 -0.86 -12.70 -5.32
C LEU A 52 0.50 -13.37 -5.52
N ASN A 53 0.69 -14.09 -6.65
CA ASN A 53 1.97 -14.71 -6.97
C ASN A 53 3.07 -13.65 -7.21
N ASP A 54 2.75 -12.55 -7.88
CA ASP A 54 3.72 -11.47 -8.11
C ASP A 54 4.15 -10.80 -6.81
N LEU A 55 3.23 -10.63 -5.84
CA LEU A 55 3.57 -10.08 -4.51
C LEU A 55 4.54 -10.98 -3.75
N LEU A 56 4.40 -12.31 -3.88
CA LEU A 56 5.32 -13.26 -3.24
C LEU A 56 6.73 -13.23 -3.84
N LEU A 57 6.83 -12.87 -5.13
CA LEU A 57 8.10 -12.78 -5.86
C LEU A 57 8.66 -11.35 -5.88
N ALA A 58 7.92 -10.37 -5.34
CA ALA A 58 8.33 -8.97 -5.37
C ALA A 58 9.54 -8.73 -4.47
N SER A 59 10.49 -7.93 -4.95
CA SER A 59 11.58 -7.43 -4.11
C SER A 59 11.03 -6.52 -3.03
N ASN A 60 11.31 -6.87 -1.78
CA ASN A 60 10.90 -6.09 -0.62
C ASN A 60 11.95 -4.99 -0.27
N PRO A 61 11.51 -3.82 0.22
CA PRO A 61 10.12 -3.41 0.38
C PRO A 61 9.48 -2.92 -0.93
N VAL A 62 8.22 -3.28 -1.16
CA VAL A 62 7.42 -2.73 -2.26
C VAL A 62 6.96 -1.33 -1.88
N ARG A 63 7.27 -0.34 -2.72
CA ARG A 63 6.97 1.08 -2.44
C ARG A 63 5.49 1.39 -2.69
N THR A 64 4.87 2.02 -1.70
CA THR A 64 3.50 2.58 -1.80
C THR A 64 3.52 3.97 -2.45
N GLN A 65 2.36 4.47 -2.84
CA GLN A 65 2.18 5.84 -3.38
C GLN A 65 2.48 6.93 -2.34
N ALA A 66 2.56 6.60 -1.05
CA ALA A 66 2.99 7.53 -0.01
C ALA A 66 4.51 7.82 -0.09
N THR A 67 5.29 6.94 -0.73
CA THR A 67 6.74 7.11 -0.87
C THR A 67 7.07 8.37 -1.68
N GLY A 68 7.99 9.18 -1.16
CA GLY A 68 8.40 10.44 -1.78
C GLY A 68 7.55 11.65 -1.37
N GLN A 69 6.36 11.44 -0.78
CA GLN A 69 5.62 12.53 -0.14
C GLN A 69 6.29 12.87 1.22
N GLY A 70 7.02 13.98 1.28
CA GLY A 70 7.74 14.42 2.48
C GLY A 70 9.09 13.72 2.73
N GLY A 71 9.68 13.07 1.71
CA GLY A 71 11.01 12.46 1.78
C GLY A 71 11.10 11.09 2.45
N GLY A 72 9.97 10.55 2.95
CA GLY A 72 9.90 9.21 3.53
C GLY A 72 9.80 8.09 2.48
N VAL A 73 10.36 6.92 2.81
CA VAL A 73 10.15 5.67 2.07
C VAL A 73 9.12 4.83 2.83
N PHE A 74 7.96 4.63 2.21
CA PHE A 74 6.84 3.90 2.79
C PHE A 74 6.66 2.58 2.05
N GLY A 75 7.27 1.54 2.61
CA GLY A 75 7.32 0.20 2.05
C GLY A 75 6.37 -0.79 2.70
N LEU A 76 5.89 -1.75 1.91
CA LEU A 76 5.20 -2.96 2.38
C LEU A 76 6.09 -4.16 2.12
N ASN A 77 6.18 -5.06 3.12
CA ASN A 77 6.90 -6.31 3.00
C ASN A 77 5.90 -7.46 2.80
N PHE A 78 6.03 -8.18 1.69
CA PHE A 78 5.21 -9.35 1.40
C PHE A 78 6.03 -10.61 1.60
N THR A 79 5.49 -11.55 2.37
CA THR A 79 6.03 -12.88 2.57
C THR A 79 4.89 -13.88 2.48
N GLY A 80 5.17 -15.10 2.06
CA GLY A 80 4.17 -16.16 2.04
C GLY A 80 4.77 -17.49 1.64
N GLN A 81 4.06 -18.56 1.94
CA GLN A 81 4.39 -19.91 1.49
C GLN A 81 3.78 -20.12 0.11
N GLY A 82 4.44 -19.62 -0.93
CA GLY A 82 4.12 -20.07 -2.28
C GLY A 82 4.46 -21.55 -2.39
N GLN A 83 3.57 -22.36 -2.97
CA GLN A 83 4.00 -23.62 -3.58
C GLN A 83 4.92 -23.24 -4.74
N ILE A 84 6.21 -23.06 -4.44
CA ILE A 84 7.23 -23.18 -5.46
C ILE A 84 7.10 -24.62 -5.96
N ASN A 85 6.50 -24.82 -7.12
CA ASN A 85 6.64 -26.08 -7.82
C ASN A 85 8.14 -26.22 -8.07
N GLN A 86 8.83 -26.94 -7.18
CA GLN A 86 10.18 -27.42 -7.42
C GLN A 86 10.04 -28.39 -8.58
N VAL A 87 10.44 -27.92 -9.76
CA VAL A 87 10.74 -28.76 -10.92
C VAL A 87 12.13 -29.35 -10.76
#